data_AF-A0A0W1AIT0-F1
#
_entry.id   AF-A0A0W1AIT0-F1
#
_cell.length_a   1.000
_cell.length_b   1.000
_cell.length_c   1.000
_cell.angle_alpha   90.00
_cell.angle_beta   90.00
_cell.angle_gamma   90.00
#
_symmetry.space_group_name_H-M   'P 1'
#
loop_
_entity.id
_entity.type
_entity.pdbx_description
1 polymer ?
#
loop_
_entity_poly.entity_id
_entity_poly.type
_entity_poly.pdbx_seq_one_letter_code
_entity_poly.pdbx_strand_id
1 'polypeptide(L)'
;MGRNKSRNMNSLANRNKSERTRLENAISKLENCNSYQELQSLLPSVNKAQRSPKSTTSPETPVNYSPDHDQKMNELRSRINLLIAEKKRAFPKPRSVISTEQQLVNPMQGEENPPVEQHLDNPMQSEESLNVDVHPLSNNDKGPFIGERVKETKAVINCINQLHLKIKELAIRGPSNRNAIDAAKSIVATLQSYRLNYITGKMTLNEFKNQSITLLNDENKDVKELKTHRGLKNILANLLIALTGIGAVVIAARSVYHGKVTLFNTSTDSGSKVDAIKESLENLSVNQAPSK
;
A
#
# COMPACT_ATOMS: atom_id res chain seq x y z
N MET A 1 -30.04 1.40 42.14
CA MET A 1 -29.50 1.19 40.77
C MET A 1 -29.27 2.48 39.94
N GLY A 2 -29.17 3.69 40.50
CA GLY A 2 -29.09 4.95 39.72
C GLY A 2 -27.71 5.57 39.46
N ARG A 3 -26.60 5.04 40.01
CA ARG A 3 -25.28 5.72 39.99
C ARG A 3 -24.45 5.52 38.72
N ASN A 4 -24.79 4.57 37.85
CA ASN A 4 -23.97 4.24 36.67
C ASN A 4 -24.25 5.11 35.43
N LYS A 5 -25.42 5.75 35.31
CA LYS A 5 -25.79 6.54 34.10
C LYS A 5 -25.07 7.89 34.02
N SER A 6 -24.81 8.54 35.16
CA SER A 6 -24.18 9.87 35.23
C SER A 6 -22.68 9.85 34.85
N ARG A 7 -21.95 8.77 35.19
CA ARG A 7 -20.52 8.64 34.82
C ARG A 7 -20.28 8.54 33.31
N ASN A 8 -21.23 7.98 32.56
CA ASN A 8 -21.07 7.78 31.12
C ASN A 8 -21.19 9.11 30.33
N MET A 9 -22.15 9.97 30.69
CA MET A 9 -22.40 11.23 29.97
C MET A 9 -21.23 12.23 30.06
N ASN A 10 -20.57 12.31 31.21
CA ASN A 10 -19.39 13.18 31.38
C ASN A 10 -18.20 12.71 30.52
N SER A 11 -18.06 11.40 30.31
CA SER A 11 -16.98 10.84 29.48
C SER A 11 -17.16 11.20 27.99
N LEU A 12 -18.39 11.21 27.51
CA LEU A 12 -18.72 11.53 26.13
C LEU A 12 -18.49 13.01 25.83
N ALA A 13 -18.98 13.91 26.70
CA ALA A 13 -18.76 15.35 26.56
C ALA A 13 -17.26 15.71 26.51
N ASN A 14 -16.43 15.06 27.33
CA ASN A 14 -14.98 15.27 27.35
C ASN A 14 -14.30 14.77 26.06
N ARG A 15 -14.73 13.64 25.51
CA ARG A 15 -14.23 13.13 24.22
C ARG A 15 -14.57 14.08 23.07
N ASN A 16 -15.82 14.56 23.02
CA ASN A 16 -16.29 15.49 21.99
C ASN A 16 -15.50 16.81 22.02
N LYS A 17 -15.27 17.33 23.23
CA LYS A 17 -14.44 18.52 23.44
C LYS A 17 -13.01 18.28 22.96
N SER A 18 -12.40 17.14 23.30
CA SER A 18 -11.04 16.80 22.88
C SER A 18 -10.90 16.68 21.36
N GLU A 19 -11.83 16.01 20.68
CA GLU A 19 -11.81 15.87 19.22
C GLU A 19 -11.94 17.24 18.53
N ARG A 20 -12.90 18.05 18.97
CA ARG A 20 -13.10 19.41 18.48
C ARG A 20 -11.83 20.25 18.62
N THR A 21 -11.22 20.28 19.81
CA THR A 21 -9.99 21.03 20.06
C THR A 21 -8.83 20.55 19.18
N ARG A 22 -8.74 19.25 18.86
CA ARG A 22 -7.70 18.75 17.93
C ARG A 22 -7.89 19.28 16.51
N LEU A 23 -9.12 19.34 16.02
CA LEU A 23 -9.43 19.88 14.70
C LEU A 23 -9.21 21.41 14.65
N GLU A 24 -9.65 22.13 15.68
CA GLU A 24 -9.40 23.58 15.80
C GLU A 24 -7.90 23.90 15.83
N ASN A 25 -7.11 23.15 16.61
CA ASN A 25 -5.66 23.30 16.63
C ASN A 25 -5.01 22.99 15.27
N ALA A 26 -5.56 22.03 14.50
CA ALA A 26 -5.07 21.74 13.15
C ALA A 26 -5.36 22.90 12.19
N ILE A 27 -6.55 23.51 12.30
CA ILE A 27 -6.92 24.72 11.55
C ILE A 27 -5.96 25.86 11.86
N SER A 28 -5.75 26.19 13.13
CA SER A 28 -4.85 27.30 13.51
C SER A 28 -3.40 27.06 13.04
N LYS A 29 -2.91 25.83 13.06
CA LYS A 29 -1.57 25.51 12.51
C LYS A 29 -1.50 25.69 10.99
N LEU A 30 -2.57 25.32 10.27
CA LEU A 30 -2.63 25.50 8.82
C LEU A 30 -2.75 26.99 8.44
N GLU A 31 -3.53 27.78 9.17
CA GLU A 31 -3.67 29.21 8.95
C GLU A 31 -2.32 29.94 9.09
N ASN A 32 -1.56 29.60 10.13
CA ASN A 32 -0.24 30.16 10.41
C ASN A 32 0.91 29.56 9.57
N CYS A 33 0.65 28.59 8.70
CA CYS A 33 1.68 27.97 7.87
C CYS A 33 2.10 28.89 6.73
N ASN A 34 3.40 29.19 6.63
CA ASN A 34 3.95 30.20 5.72
C ASN A 34 4.95 29.66 4.70
N SER A 35 5.22 28.35 4.69
CA SER A 35 6.14 27.74 3.73
C SER A 35 5.71 26.34 3.29
N TYR A 36 6.25 25.90 2.15
CA TYR A 36 6.04 24.54 1.65
C TYR A 36 6.59 23.47 2.62
N GLN A 37 7.75 23.72 3.22
CA GLN A 37 8.40 22.78 4.14
C GLN A 37 7.58 22.59 5.43
N GLU A 38 7.07 23.69 6.00
CA GLU A 38 6.14 23.64 7.13
C GLU A 38 4.85 22.90 6.77
N LEU A 39 4.29 23.15 5.59
CA LEU A 39 3.09 22.47 5.14
C LEU A 39 3.31 20.95 5.09
N GLN A 40 4.45 20.50 4.54
CA GLN A 40 4.81 19.08 4.47
C GLN A 40 4.98 18.45 5.86
N SER A 41 5.59 19.15 6.82
CA SER A 41 5.76 18.63 8.19
C SER A 41 4.45 18.59 8.98
N LEU A 42 3.51 19.50 8.69
CA LEU A 42 2.20 19.56 9.34
C LEU A 42 1.21 18.50 8.82
N LEU A 43 1.24 18.15 7.54
CA LEU A 43 0.28 17.23 6.90
C LEU A 43 0.08 15.90 7.65
N PRO A 44 1.11 15.18 8.13
CA PRO A 44 0.92 13.95 8.90
C PRO A 44 0.12 14.16 10.20
N SER A 45 0.35 15.28 10.89
CA SER A 45 -0.35 15.62 12.14
C SER A 45 -1.81 15.99 11.88
N VAL A 46 -2.06 16.77 10.83
CA VAL A 46 -3.42 17.15 10.40
C VAL A 46 -4.22 15.91 9.96
N ASN A 47 -3.62 15.04 9.16
CA ASN A 47 -4.24 13.78 8.75
C ASN A 47 -4.57 12.88 9.95
N LYS A 48 -3.73 12.91 11.00
CA LYS A 48 -4.00 12.20 12.26
C LYS A 48 -5.17 12.83 13.02
N ALA A 49 -5.30 14.16 13.02
CA ALA A 49 -6.42 14.87 13.65
C ALA A 49 -7.76 14.61 12.95
N GLN A 50 -7.77 14.49 11.62
CA GLN A 50 -8.99 14.20 10.84
C GLN A 50 -9.48 12.76 10.99
N ARG A 51 -8.61 11.82 11.35
CA ARG A 51 -9.02 10.44 11.67
C ARG A 51 -9.76 10.46 13.00
N SER A 52 -11.09 10.38 12.93
CA SER A 52 -11.95 10.25 14.12
C SER A 52 -11.40 9.16 15.05
N PRO A 53 -11.44 9.34 16.38
CA PRO A 53 -11.02 8.33 17.36
C PRO A 53 -11.96 7.10 17.42
N LYS A 54 -12.57 6.69 16.31
CA LYS A 54 -13.55 5.60 16.20
C LYS A 54 -12.97 4.19 16.36
N SER A 55 -11.71 4.00 16.80
CA SER A 55 -11.10 2.66 16.73
C SER A 55 -9.98 2.41 17.75
N THR A 56 -10.24 2.67 19.03
CA THR A 56 -9.42 2.09 20.11
C THR A 56 -10.22 1.62 21.33
N THR A 57 -11.55 1.75 21.33
CA THR A 57 -12.42 1.25 22.40
C THR A 57 -13.34 0.16 21.87
N SER A 58 -13.51 -0.89 22.67
CA SER A 58 -14.23 -2.15 22.43
C SER A 58 -15.48 -2.05 21.53
N PRO A 59 -15.84 -3.10 20.77
CA PRO A 59 -16.88 -3.08 19.72
C PRO A 59 -18.32 -2.78 20.17
N GLU A 60 -18.57 -2.52 21.45
CA GLU A 60 -19.89 -2.78 22.03
C GLU A 60 -20.85 -1.60 22.07
N THR A 61 -20.51 -0.41 21.58
CA THR A 61 -21.55 0.61 21.36
C THR A 61 -21.12 1.65 20.33
N PRO A 62 -21.83 1.80 19.19
CA PRO A 62 -21.69 3.00 18.38
C PRO A 62 -22.04 4.19 19.27
N VAL A 63 -21.08 5.09 19.44
CA VAL A 63 -21.32 6.36 20.11
C VAL A 63 -22.24 7.16 19.21
N ASN A 64 -23.52 7.19 19.55
CA ASN A 64 -24.51 8.01 18.86
C ASN A 64 -24.27 9.47 19.26
N TYR A 65 -23.53 10.20 18.42
CA TYR A 65 -23.39 11.65 18.55
C TYR A 65 -24.74 12.32 18.25
N SER A 66 -24.95 13.50 18.82
CA SER A 66 -26.04 14.37 18.36
C SER A 66 -25.78 14.75 16.90
N PRO A 67 -26.81 14.78 16.03
CA PRO A 67 -26.67 15.21 14.63
C PRO A 67 -25.95 16.56 14.48
N ASP A 68 -26.21 17.50 15.40
CA ASP A 68 -25.57 18.82 15.43
C ASP A 68 -24.04 18.72 15.66
N HIS A 69 -23.60 17.78 16.49
CA HIS A 69 -22.18 17.56 16.73
C HIS A 69 -21.48 16.99 15.50
N ASP A 70 -22.09 15.99 14.85
CA ASP A 70 -21.57 15.38 13.63
C ASP A 70 -21.46 16.41 12.51
N GLN A 71 -22.49 17.26 12.35
CA GLN A 71 -22.45 18.37 11.40
C GLN A 71 -21.25 19.29 11.69
N LYS A 72 -21.09 19.74 12.93
CA LYS A 72 -19.99 20.63 13.31
C LYS A 72 -18.60 20.01 13.09
N MET A 73 -18.44 18.72 13.39
CA MET A 73 -17.17 18.02 13.13
C MET A 73 -16.90 17.90 11.62
N ASN A 74 -17.93 17.68 10.82
CA ASN A 74 -17.81 17.64 9.37
C ASN A 74 -17.46 19.02 8.78
N GLU A 75 -18.05 20.10 9.30
CA GLU A 75 -17.70 21.48 8.91
C GLU A 75 -16.22 21.79 9.17
N LEU A 76 -15.69 21.44 10.35
CA LEU A 76 -14.27 21.62 10.68
C LEU A 76 -13.35 20.80 9.75
N ARG A 77 -13.72 19.55 9.45
CA ARG A 77 -12.94 18.70 8.53
C ARG A 77 -12.94 19.25 7.11
N SER A 78 -14.08 19.74 6.64
CA SER A 78 -14.20 20.42 5.35
C SER A 78 -13.34 21.67 5.31
N ARG A 79 -13.34 22.48 6.37
CA ARG A 79 -12.47 23.67 6.48
C ARG A 79 -10.98 23.32 6.41
N ILE A 80 -10.54 22.25 7.09
CA ILE A 80 -9.17 21.75 6.99
C ILE A 80 -8.80 21.38 5.55
N ASN A 81 -9.69 20.67 4.83
CA ASN A 81 -9.42 20.27 3.45
C ASN A 81 -9.29 21.47 2.52
N LEU A 82 -10.14 22.48 2.70
CA LEU A 82 -10.06 23.74 1.95
C LEU A 82 -8.73 24.46 2.21
N LEU A 83 -8.31 24.58 3.47
CA LEU A 83 -7.04 25.21 3.84
C LEU A 83 -5.83 24.45 3.27
N ILE A 84 -5.85 23.11 3.28
CA ILE A 84 -4.79 22.32 2.65
C ILE A 84 -4.71 22.61 1.15
N ALA A 85 -5.84 22.68 0.45
CA ALA A 85 -5.87 22.97 -0.98
C ALA A 85 -5.37 24.39 -1.29
N GLU A 86 -5.82 25.38 -0.50
CA GLU A 86 -5.38 26.77 -0.58
C GLU A 86 -3.87 26.90 -0.36
N LYS A 87 -3.34 26.31 0.72
CA LYS A 87 -1.91 26.37 1.05
C LYS A 87 -1.04 25.62 0.03
N LYS A 88 -1.52 24.51 -0.55
CA LYS A 88 -0.84 23.83 -1.67
C LYS A 88 -0.77 24.68 -2.94
N ARG A 89 -1.79 25.52 -3.18
CA ARG A 89 -1.78 26.48 -4.29
C ARG A 89 -0.84 27.65 -4.00
N ALA A 90 -0.82 28.16 -2.77
CA ALA A 90 0.06 29.25 -2.35
C ALA A 90 1.54 28.84 -2.31
N PHE A 91 1.84 27.60 -1.92
CA PHE A 91 3.18 27.05 -1.82
C PHE A 91 3.37 25.91 -2.82
N PRO A 92 3.60 26.21 -4.11
CA PRO A 92 3.86 25.17 -5.10
C PRO A 92 5.13 24.38 -4.73
N LYS A 93 5.14 23.09 -5.08
CA LYS A 93 6.32 22.23 -4.86
C LYS A 93 7.54 22.86 -5.55
N PRO A 94 8.67 23.08 -4.83
CA PRO A 94 9.89 23.55 -5.45
C PRO A 94 10.25 22.64 -6.62
N ARG A 95 10.41 23.21 -7.81
CA ARG A 95 10.98 22.48 -8.95
C ARG A 95 12.41 22.16 -8.55
N SER A 96 12.73 20.88 -8.40
CA SER A 96 14.11 20.45 -8.29
C SER A 96 14.80 20.91 -9.56
N VAL A 97 15.58 21.98 -9.47
CA VAL A 97 16.49 22.37 -10.54
C VAL A 97 17.45 21.20 -10.64
N ILE A 98 17.31 20.42 -11.70
CA ILE A 98 18.29 19.39 -12.05
C ILE A 98 19.56 20.19 -12.30
N SER A 99 20.56 20.04 -11.43
CA SER A 99 21.87 20.65 -11.63
C SER A 99 22.46 20.10 -12.92
N THR A 100 22.20 20.77 -14.04
CA THR A 100 22.89 20.56 -15.31
C THR A 100 24.23 21.29 -15.22
N GLU A 101 25.12 20.80 -14.37
CA GLU A 101 26.45 21.35 -14.23
C GLU A 101 27.42 20.18 -14.10
N GLN A 102 27.72 19.57 -15.25
CA GLN A 102 29.00 18.92 -15.57
C GLN A 102 28.95 18.35 -16.99
N GLN A 103 29.24 19.21 -17.97
CA GLN A 103 29.98 18.83 -19.19
C GLN A 103 30.43 20.11 -19.90
N LEU A 104 31.46 20.76 -19.34
CA LEU A 104 32.30 21.68 -20.10
C LEU A 104 33.61 20.95 -20.43
N VAL A 105 33.61 20.43 -21.65
CA VAL A 105 34.74 20.28 -22.59
C VAL A 105 36.12 20.67 -22.05
N ASN A 106 37.03 19.70 -22.03
CA ASN A 106 38.48 19.92 -22.10
C ASN A 106 38.99 19.38 -23.45
N PRO A 107 39.63 20.19 -24.32
CA PRO A 107 40.27 19.70 -25.53
C PRO A 107 41.78 19.49 -25.33
N MET A 108 42.28 18.44 -25.98
CA MET A 108 43.64 18.27 -26.53
C MET A 108 44.85 18.23 -25.58
N GLN A 109 45.46 17.04 -25.50
CA GLN A 109 46.87 16.68 -25.73
C GLN A 109 46.93 15.16 -25.42
N GLY A 110 47.37 14.22 -26.27
CA GLY A 110 48.37 14.26 -27.32
C GLY A 110 49.61 13.51 -26.82
N GLU A 111 49.57 12.16 -26.79
CA GLU A 111 50.78 11.31 -26.81
C GLU A 111 50.44 9.84 -27.08
N GLU A 112 51.19 9.24 -28.02
CA GLU A 112 51.13 7.86 -28.49
C GLU A 112 51.80 6.86 -27.54
N ASN A 113 51.24 5.64 -27.43
CA ASN A 113 51.87 4.30 -27.26
C ASN A 113 50.99 3.36 -26.37
N PRO A 114 51.18 2.02 -26.40
CA PRO A 114 50.57 1.05 -27.33
C PRO A 114 49.68 0.02 -26.55
N PRO A 115 49.13 -1.05 -27.18
CA PRO A 115 47.88 -1.67 -26.72
C PRO A 115 48.08 -2.66 -25.56
N VAL A 116 47.30 -2.48 -24.50
CA VAL A 116 47.04 -3.54 -23.52
C VAL A 116 45.54 -3.83 -23.59
N GLU A 117 45.23 -5.01 -24.13
CA GLU A 117 43.90 -5.63 -24.04
C GLU A 117 43.53 -5.82 -22.58
N GLN A 118 42.67 -4.95 -22.06
CA GLN A 118 41.85 -5.25 -20.90
C GLN A 118 40.40 -4.95 -21.24
N HIS A 119 39.73 -6.03 -21.62
CA HIS A 119 38.28 -6.17 -21.68
C HIS A 119 37.71 -5.81 -20.29
N LEU A 120 37.24 -4.58 -20.13
CA LEU A 120 36.35 -4.20 -19.02
C LEU A 120 34.96 -4.01 -19.60
N ASP A 121 34.15 -5.05 -19.48
CA ASP A 121 32.72 -5.00 -19.72
C ASP A 121 32.09 -4.06 -18.67
N ASN A 122 31.89 -2.81 -19.05
CA ASN A 122 31.00 -1.91 -18.34
C ASN A 122 29.56 -2.24 -18.78
N PRO A 123 28.71 -2.84 -17.91
CA PRO A 123 27.31 -2.99 -18.26
C PRO A 123 26.66 -1.61 -18.20
N MET A 124 26.42 -1.07 -19.38
CA MET A 124 25.57 0.08 -19.63
C MET A 124 24.21 -0.18 -18.95
N GLN A 125 24.01 0.40 -17.77
CA GLN A 125 22.73 0.38 -17.08
C GLN A 125 21.79 1.35 -17.80
N SER A 126 21.11 0.84 -18.82
CA SER A 126 19.89 1.47 -19.32
C SER A 126 18.86 1.44 -18.20
N GLU A 127 18.60 2.61 -17.61
CA GLU A 127 17.42 2.83 -16.77
C GLU A 127 16.17 2.77 -17.64
N GLU A 128 15.76 1.55 -17.98
CA GLU A 128 14.46 1.29 -18.57
C GLU A 128 13.43 1.52 -17.46
N SER A 129 12.98 2.77 -17.40
CA SER A 129 11.85 3.19 -16.59
C SER A 129 10.64 2.42 -17.10
N LEU A 130 10.31 1.33 -16.41
CA LEU A 130 9.05 0.60 -16.51
C LEU A 130 7.91 1.54 -16.14
N ASN A 131 7.57 2.42 -17.08
CA ASN A 131 6.30 3.12 -17.16
C ASN A 131 5.29 2.05 -17.58
N VAL A 132 4.88 1.23 -16.61
CA VAL A 132 3.68 0.42 -16.77
C VAL A 132 2.55 1.44 -16.87
N ASP A 133 2.18 1.77 -18.10
CA ASP A 133 1.08 2.67 -18.41
C ASP A 133 -0.21 1.99 -17.94
N VAL A 134 -0.51 2.16 -16.65
CA VAL A 134 -1.79 1.76 -16.07
C VAL A 134 -2.78 2.79 -16.54
N HIS A 135 -3.23 2.65 -17.79
CA HIS A 135 -4.31 3.45 -18.32
C HIS A 135 -5.50 3.34 -17.36
N PRO A 136 -5.97 4.47 -16.78
CA PRO A 136 -7.19 4.45 -16.01
C PRO A 136 -8.31 3.99 -16.94
N LEU A 137 -8.88 2.82 -16.64
CA LEU A 137 -9.99 2.23 -17.40
C LEU A 137 -11.03 3.32 -17.71
N SER A 138 -11.24 3.57 -19.00
CA SER A 138 -12.16 4.59 -19.50
C SER A 138 -13.55 4.36 -18.90
N ASN A 139 -14.18 5.44 -18.41
CA ASN A 139 -15.44 5.36 -17.68
C ASN A 139 -16.63 4.88 -18.50
N ASN A 140 -16.48 4.73 -19.83
CA ASN A 140 -17.57 4.44 -20.76
C ASN A 140 -17.76 2.93 -21.03
N ASP A 141 -16.79 2.07 -20.69
CA ASP A 141 -16.90 0.61 -20.84
C ASP A 141 -17.27 -0.09 -19.51
N LYS A 142 -18.14 0.53 -18.71
CA LYS A 142 -18.59 -0.05 -17.44
C LYS A 142 -19.68 -1.09 -17.68
N GLY A 143 -19.28 -2.25 -18.18
CA GLY A 143 -20.08 -3.46 -18.01
C GLY A 143 -20.48 -3.59 -16.53
N PRO A 144 -21.73 -4.02 -16.23
CA PRO A 144 -22.33 -3.95 -14.89
C PRO A 144 -21.51 -4.65 -13.78
N PHE A 145 -20.56 -5.52 -14.14
CA PHE A 145 -19.76 -6.32 -13.23
C PHE A 145 -18.37 -5.75 -12.90
N ILE A 146 -17.88 -4.72 -13.58
CA ILE A 146 -16.51 -4.20 -13.37
C ILE A 146 -16.33 -3.69 -11.93
N GLY A 147 -17.33 -2.99 -11.41
CA GLY A 147 -17.28 -2.42 -10.05
C GLY A 147 -17.12 -3.49 -8.96
N GLU A 148 -17.76 -4.64 -9.13
CA GLU A 148 -17.69 -5.76 -8.19
C GLU A 148 -16.32 -6.47 -8.27
N ARG A 149 -15.86 -6.79 -9.49
CA ARG A 149 -14.54 -7.40 -9.71
C ARG A 149 -13.39 -6.53 -9.19
N VAL A 150 -13.50 -5.21 -9.31
CA VAL A 150 -12.52 -4.26 -8.75
C VAL A 150 -12.53 -4.31 -7.21
N LYS A 151 -13.71 -4.42 -6.57
CA LYS A 151 -13.82 -4.53 -5.11
C LYS A 151 -13.21 -5.84 -4.60
N GLU A 152 -13.45 -6.96 -5.26
CA GLU A 152 -12.91 -8.27 -4.89
C GLU A 152 -11.38 -8.33 -4.97
N THR A 153 -10.79 -7.64 -5.96
CA THR A 153 -9.32 -7.59 -6.11
C THR A 153 -8.63 -6.56 -5.22
N LYS A 154 -9.36 -5.86 -4.35
CA LYS A 154 -8.81 -4.77 -3.52
C LYS A 154 -7.78 -5.23 -2.49
N ALA A 155 -7.91 -6.44 -1.94
CA ALA A 155 -6.91 -6.98 -1.02
C ALA A 155 -5.60 -7.32 -1.77
N VAL A 156 -5.73 -7.90 -2.96
CA VAL A 156 -4.59 -8.28 -3.81
C VAL A 156 -3.83 -7.03 -4.28
N ILE A 157 -4.52 -5.97 -4.74
CA ILE A 157 -3.85 -4.75 -5.19
C ILE A 157 -3.07 -4.05 -4.06
N ASN A 158 -3.59 -4.09 -2.82
CA ASN A 158 -2.86 -3.56 -1.67
C ASN A 158 -1.55 -4.31 -1.43
N CYS A 159 -1.54 -5.64 -1.58
CA CYS A 159 -0.33 -6.45 -1.45
C CYS A 159 0.66 -6.19 -2.60
N ILE A 160 0.17 -6.07 -3.85
CA ILE A 160 0.98 -5.68 -5.01
C ILE A 160 1.65 -4.31 -4.78
N ASN A 161 0.92 -3.34 -4.25
CA ASN A 161 1.46 -2.02 -3.94
C ASN A 161 2.56 -2.08 -2.86
N GLN A 162 2.43 -2.97 -1.86
CA GLN A 162 3.50 -3.19 -0.89
C GLN A 162 4.73 -3.84 -1.51
N LEU A 163 4.54 -4.78 -2.43
CA LEU A 163 5.64 -5.39 -3.16
C LEU A 163 6.39 -4.33 -3.99
N HIS A 164 5.68 -3.42 -4.66
CA HIS A 164 6.28 -2.25 -5.33
C HIS A 164 7.07 -1.33 -4.38
N LEU A 165 6.52 -1.01 -3.22
CA LEU A 165 7.24 -0.20 -2.22
C LEU A 165 8.51 -0.92 -1.76
N LYS A 166 8.45 -2.25 -1.60
CA LYS A 166 9.61 -3.04 -1.20
C LYS A 166 10.67 -3.14 -2.29
N ILE A 167 10.26 -3.25 -3.55
CA ILE A 167 11.16 -3.18 -4.71
C ILE A 167 11.94 -1.86 -4.70
N LYS A 168 11.26 -0.73 -4.49
CA LYS A 168 11.91 0.59 -4.38
C LYS A 168 12.89 0.66 -3.21
N GLU A 169 12.52 0.10 -2.06
CA GLU A 169 13.41 0.03 -0.89
C GLU A 169 14.66 -0.83 -1.16
N LEU A 170 14.50 -1.97 -1.83
CA LEU A 170 15.62 -2.86 -2.18
C LEU A 170 16.54 -2.21 -3.22
N ALA A 171 15.98 -1.47 -4.18
CA ALA A 171 16.77 -0.74 -5.17
C ALA A 171 17.70 0.30 -4.51
N ILE A 172 17.20 1.02 -3.49
CA ILE A 172 17.99 2.00 -2.74
C ILE A 172 19.13 1.32 -1.94
N ARG A 173 18.94 0.07 -1.50
CA ARG A 173 19.95 -0.67 -0.71
C ARG A 173 21.14 -1.18 -1.52
N GLY A 174 21.10 -1.04 -2.84
CA GLY A 174 22.22 -1.35 -3.72
C GLY A 174 22.07 -2.65 -4.52
N PRO A 175 23.07 -2.95 -5.36
CA PRO A 175 22.99 -3.93 -6.44
C PRO A 175 22.91 -5.39 -5.95
N SER A 176 23.28 -5.66 -4.70
CA SER A 176 23.20 -7.00 -4.09
C SER A 176 21.77 -7.55 -4.04
N ASN A 177 20.74 -6.72 -4.21
CA ASN A 177 19.33 -7.13 -4.23
C ASN A 177 18.75 -7.28 -5.65
N ARG A 178 19.58 -7.23 -6.71
CA ARG A 178 19.11 -7.20 -8.10
C ARG A 178 18.23 -8.41 -8.46
N ASN A 179 18.66 -9.62 -8.11
CA ASN A 179 17.91 -10.84 -8.40
C ASN A 179 16.51 -10.83 -7.77
N ALA A 180 16.41 -10.41 -6.50
CA ALA A 180 15.13 -10.29 -5.82
C ALA A 180 14.26 -9.15 -6.36
N ILE A 181 14.85 -8.04 -6.81
CA ILE A 181 14.13 -6.97 -7.49
C ILE A 181 13.52 -7.50 -8.79
N ASP A 182 14.30 -8.23 -9.59
CA ASP A 182 13.87 -8.76 -10.89
C ASP A 182 12.78 -9.83 -10.71
N ALA A 183 12.96 -10.75 -9.76
CA ALA A 183 11.95 -11.74 -9.36
C ALA A 183 10.65 -11.07 -8.87
N ALA A 184 10.75 -10.02 -8.05
CA ALA A 184 9.58 -9.31 -7.55
C ALA A 184 8.83 -8.57 -8.68
N LYS A 185 9.57 -7.95 -9.61
CA LYS A 185 8.99 -7.30 -10.79
C LYS A 185 8.26 -8.31 -11.68
N SER A 186 8.86 -9.47 -11.94
CA SER A 186 8.26 -10.58 -12.71
C SER A 186 6.91 -11.02 -12.11
N ILE A 187 6.88 -11.27 -10.80
CA ILE A 187 5.65 -11.66 -10.08
C ILE A 187 4.60 -10.55 -10.14
N VAL A 188 4.99 -9.29 -9.93
CA VAL A 188 4.03 -8.17 -9.98
C VAL A 188 3.42 -8.03 -11.37
N ALA A 189 4.23 -8.05 -12.42
CA ALA A 189 3.76 -7.93 -13.80
C ALA A 189 2.75 -9.04 -14.14
N THR A 190 3.06 -10.29 -13.76
CA THR A 190 2.19 -11.44 -14.00
C THR A 190 0.87 -11.33 -13.23
N LEU A 191 0.91 -10.96 -11.94
CA LEU A 191 -0.31 -10.76 -11.13
C LEU A 191 -1.17 -9.61 -11.65
N GLN A 192 -0.55 -8.53 -12.12
CA GLN A 192 -1.28 -7.41 -12.72
C GLN A 192 -1.98 -7.85 -14.01
N SER A 193 -1.33 -8.67 -14.83
CA SER A 193 -1.92 -9.27 -16.03
C SER A 193 -3.13 -10.14 -15.69
N TYR A 194 -2.99 -11.07 -14.73
CA TYR A 194 -4.11 -11.91 -14.27
C TYR A 194 -5.27 -11.07 -13.72
N ARG A 195 -4.95 -10.04 -12.92
CA ARG A 195 -5.96 -9.11 -12.40
C ARG A 195 -6.68 -8.36 -13.52
N LEU A 196 -5.96 -7.88 -14.52
CA LEU A 196 -6.55 -7.18 -15.66
C LEU A 196 -7.47 -8.11 -16.46
N ASN A 197 -7.04 -9.34 -16.74
CA ASN A 197 -7.87 -10.35 -17.40
C ASN A 197 -9.13 -10.67 -16.60
N TYR A 198 -9.03 -10.74 -15.26
CA TYR A 198 -10.19 -10.89 -14.40
C TYR A 198 -11.14 -9.69 -14.50
N ILE A 199 -10.64 -8.45 -14.32
CA ILE A 199 -11.48 -7.25 -14.34
C ILE A 199 -12.18 -7.05 -15.70
N THR A 200 -11.50 -7.39 -16.79
CA THR A 200 -12.00 -7.23 -18.16
C THR A 200 -12.92 -8.36 -18.61
N GLY A 201 -13.22 -9.35 -17.77
CA GLY A 201 -14.12 -10.44 -18.14
C GLY A 201 -13.46 -11.61 -18.88
N LYS A 202 -12.17 -11.52 -19.22
CA LYS A 202 -11.42 -12.55 -19.96
C LYS A 202 -11.09 -13.79 -19.12
N MET A 203 -11.27 -13.70 -17.81
CA MET A 203 -10.97 -14.75 -16.83
C MET A 203 -12.02 -14.73 -15.71
N THR A 204 -12.33 -15.90 -15.18
CA THR A 204 -13.21 -16.09 -14.01
C THR A 204 -12.46 -15.85 -12.69
N LEU A 205 -13.19 -15.69 -11.58
CA LEU A 205 -12.57 -15.47 -10.26
C LEU A 205 -11.73 -16.68 -9.82
N ASN A 206 -12.22 -17.89 -10.10
CA ASN A 206 -11.53 -19.12 -9.71
C ASN A 206 -10.25 -19.30 -10.52
N GLU A 207 -10.29 -19.05 -11.83
CA GLU A 207 -9.07 -19.06 -12.67
C GLU A 207 -8.06 -18.02 -12.19
N PHE A 208 -8.51 -16.80 -11.88
CA PHE A 208 -7.64 -15.74 -11.35
C PHE A 208 -6.95 -16.18 -10.05
N LYS A 209 -7.71 -16.75 -9.11
CA LYS A 209 -7.16 -17.24 -7.84
C LYS A 209 -6.21 -18.40 -8.06
N ASN A 210 -6.60 -19.41 -8.83
CA ASN A 210 -5.80 -20.61 -9.06
C ASN A 210 -4.48 -20.25 -9.76
N GLN A 211 -4.52 -19.47 -10.85
CA GLN A 211 -3.30 -19.05 -11.54
C GLN A 211 -2.40 -18.19 -10.65
N SER A 212 -2.98 -17.31 -9.83
CA SER A 212 -2.20 -16.50 -8.89
C SER A 212 -1.58 -17.35 -7.78
N ILE A 213 -2.28 -18.38 -7.27
CA ILE A 213 -1.75 -19.30 -6.26
C ILE A 213 -0.64 -20.17 -6.86
N THR A 214 -0.84 -20.72 -8.06
CA THR A 214 0.19 -21.47 -8.79
C THR A 214 1.43 -20.63 -9.07
N LEU A 215 1.26 -19.36 -9.45
CA LEU A 215 2.36 -18.41 -9.63
C LEU A 215 3.16 -18.23 -8.34
N LEU A 216 2.48 -18.19 -7.18
CA LEU A 216 3.07 -17.98 -5.86
C LEU A 216 3.51 -19.28 -5.18
N ASN A 217 3.49 -20.41 -5.89
CA ASN A 217 3.97 -21.67 -5.37
C ASN A 217 5.49 -21.66 -5.20
N ASP A 218 5.96 -22.43 -4.21
CA ASP A 218 7.36 -22.59 -3.82
C ASP A 218 8.24 -23.20 -4.91
N GLU A 219 7.65 -23.84 -5.91
CA GLU A 219 8.36 -24.39 -7.05
C GLU A 219 8.82 -23.30 -8.03
N ASN A 220 8.14 -22.15 -8.04
CA ASN A 220 8.46 -21.03 -8.91
C ASN A 220 9.82 -20.43 -8.52
N LYS A 221 10.72 -20.32 -9.51
CA LYS A 221 12.07 -19.76 -9.32
C LYS A 221 12.06 -18.36 -8.69
N ASP A 222 11.14 -17.49 -9.12
CA ASP A 222 11.04 -16.13 -8.60
C ASP A 222 10.59 -16.15 -7.13
N VAL A 223 9.67 -17.04 -6.77
CA VAL A 223 9.21 -17.20 -5.38
C VAL A 223 10.35 -17.71 -4.49
N LYS A 224 11.14 -18.68 -4.97
CA LYS A 224 12.33 -19.17 -4.26
C LYS A 224 13.33 -18.04 -4.00
N GLU A 225 13.59 -17.21 -5.00
CA GLU A 225 14.47 -16.05 -4.87
C GLU A 225 13.93 -15.05 -3.85
N LEU A 226 12.64 -14.71 -3.91
CA LEU A 226 12.02 -13.78 -2.94
C LEU A 226 12.01 -14.33 -1.51
N LYS A 227 11.92 -15.66 -1.33
CA LYS A 227 12.03 -16.30 -0.03
C LYS A 227 13.44 -16.22 0.56
N THR A 228 14.48 -15.83 -0.15
CA THR A 228 15.78 -15.57 0.51
C THR A 228 15.74 -14.27 1.33
N HIS A 229 14.85 -13.33 0.97
CA HIS A 229 14.73 -12.03 1.62
C HIS A 229 13.63 -12.01 2.70
N ARG A 230 14.04 -11.84 3.96
CA ARG A 230 13.13 -11.79 5.14
C ARG A 230 11.95 -10.83 4.97
N GLY A 231 12.16 -9.67 4.36
CA GLY A 231 11.11 -8.67 4.16
C GLY A 231 10.07 -9.04 3.10
N LEU A 232 10.44 -9.87 2.12
CA LEU A 232 9.57 -10.26 1.00
C LEU A 232 8.70 -11.47 1.35
N LYS A 233 9.19 -12.38 2.22
CA LYS A 233 8.40 -13.51 2.76
C LYS A 233 7.04 -13.09 3.30
N ASN A 234 7.03 -12.05 4.13
CA ASN A 234 5.80 -11.57 4.75
C ASN A 234 4.81 -11.03 3.71
N ILE A 235 5.32 -10.38 2.65
CA ILE A 235 4.48 -9.86 1.56
C ILE A 235 3.87 -11.02 0.76
N LEU A 236 4.64 -12.06 0.45
CA LEU A 236 4.15 -13.25 -0.25
C LEU A 236 3.08 -14.00 0.56
N ALA A 237 3.29 -14.17 1.86
CA ALA A 237 2.29 -14.79 2.74
C ALA A 237 0.97 -14.01 2.74
N ASN A 238 1.06 -12.68 2.85
CA ASN A 238 -0.10 -11.80 2.80
C ASN A 238 -0.84 -11.86 1.46
N LEU A 239 -0.10 -12.01 0.36
CA LEU A 239 -0.65 -12.15 -0.98
C LEU A 239 -1.41 -13.48 -1.14
N LEU A 240 -0.84 -14.60 -0.67
CA LEU A 240 -1.51 -15.90 -0.65
C LEU A 240 -2.81 -15.85 0.17
N ILE A 241 -2.75 -15.26 1.37
CA ILE A 241 -3.91 -15.07 2.23
C ILE A 241 -5.00 -14.23 1.54
N ALA A 242 -4.61 -13.16 0.82
CA ALA A 242 -5.55 -12.34 0.08
C ALA A 242 -6.25 -13.11 -1.07
N LEU A 243 -5.54 -14.05 -1.71
CA LEU A 243 -6.05 -14.84 -2.84
C LEU A 243 -6.99 -15.97 -2.42
N THR A 244 -6.76 -16.61 -1.27
CA THR A 244 -7.61 -17.71 -0.77
C THR A 244 -8.98 -17.24 -0.27
N GLY A 245 -9.23 -15.93 -0.19
CA GLY A 245 -10.51 -15.36 0.24
C GLY A 245 -10.77 -15.44 1.75
N ILE A 246 -10.16 -16.40 2.45
CA ILE A 246 -10.13 -16.47 3.92
C ILE A 246 -9.45 -15.21 4.49
N GLY A 247 -8.45 -14.68 3.78
CA GLY A 247 -7.77 -13.45 4.14
C GLY A 247 -8.63 -12.20 4.16
N ALA A 248 -9.68 -12.09 3.35
CA ALA A 248 -10.53 -10.90 3.40
C ALA A 248 -11.23 -10.80 4.76
N VAL A 249 -11.72 -11.92 5.30
CA VAL A 249 -12.37 -11.99 6.61
C VAL A 249 -11.35 -11.81 7.74
N VAL A 250 -10.18 -12.46 7.67
CA VAL A 250 -9.17 -12.35 8.74
C VAL A 250 -8.45 -10.99 8.72
N ILE A 251 -8.18 -10.40 7.56
CA ILE A 251 -7.63 -9.05 7.42
C ILE A 251 -8.67 -8.00 7.83
N ALA A 252 -9.95 -8.20 7.48
CA ALA A 252 -11.03 -7.33 7.96
C ALA A 252 -11.17 -7.42 9.49
N ALA A 253 -11.23 -8.63 10.05
CA ALA A 253 -11.31 -8.85 11.49
C ALA A 253 -10.10 -8.24 12.22
N ARG A 254 -8.88 -8.48 11.73
CA ARG A 254 -7.66 -7.94 12.34
C ARG A 254 -7.52 -6.41 12.17
N SER A 255 -7.98 -5.87 11.04
CA SER A 255 -8.05 -4.42 10.82
C SER A 255 -9.08 -3.74 11.72
N VAL A 256 -10.17 -4.43 12.07
CA VAL A 256 -11.17 -3.98 13.03
C VAL A 256 -10.60 -4.04 14.47
N TYR A 257 -9.83 -5.07 14.80
CA TYR A 257 -9.20 -5.22 16.12
C TYR A 257 -8.03 -4.26 16.40
N HIS A 258 -7.24 -3.87 15.39
CA HIS A 258 -6.03 -3.05 15.59
C HIS A 258 -6.08 -1.62 15.01
N GLY A 259 -7.21 -1.18 14.44
CA GLY A 259 -7.40 0.20 13.95
C GLY A 259 -6.45 0.65 12.83
N LYS A 260 -5.64 -0.29 12.33
CA LYS A 260 -4.78 -0.19 11.16
C LYS A 260 -4.93 -1.50 10.38
N VAL A 261 -4.90 -1.42 9.06
CA VAL A 261 -4.70 -2.58 8.19
C VAL A 261 -3.24 -3.06 8.38
N THR A 262 -2.91 -3.58 9.55
CA THR A 262 -1.67 -4.29 9.77
C THR A 262 -1.89 -5.69 9.26
N LEU A 263 -1.51 -5.88 7.99
CA LEU A 263 -1.25 -7.19 7.40
C LEU A 263 -0.30 -7.98 8.32
N PHE A 264 -0.33 -9.31 8.23
CA PHE A 264 0.30 -10.19 9.20
C PHE A 264 1.79 -9.82 9.37
N ASN A 265 2.12 -9.16 10.48
CA ASN A 265 3.50 -9.07 10.95
C ASN A 265 3.84 -10.44 11.51
N THR A 266 4.21 -11.37 10.64
CA THR A 266 4.82 -12.61 11.05
C THR A 266 6.25 -12.28 11.46
N SER A 267 6.48 -12.33 12.77
CA SER A 267 7.81 -12.54 13.34
C SER A 267 8.44 -13.78 12.68
N THR A 268 9.77 -13.84 12.70
CA THR A 268 10.72 -14.66 11.91
C THR A 268 10.43 -16.17 11.74
N ASP A 269 9.40 -16.68 12.40
CA ASP A 269 8.88 -18.05 12.35
C ASP A 269 7.67 -18.14 11.39
N SER A 270 7.86 -17.72 10.15
CA SER A 270 6.79 -17.54 9.16
C SER A 270 6.80 -18.59 8.04
N GLY A 271 7.85 -19.39 7.93
CA GLY A 271 7.90 -20.52 6.97
C GLY A 271 6.83 -21.55 7.31
N SER A 272 6.86 -22.03 8.54
CA SER A 272 5.90 -22.99 9.12
C SER A 272 4.43 -22.58 8.96
N LYS A 273 4.13 -21.28 9.07
CA LYS A 273 2.75 -20.76 8.94
C LYS A 273 2.28 -20.64 7.49
N VAL A 274 3.18 -20.34 6.56
CA VAL A 274 2.86 -20.35 5.13
C VAL A 274 2.62 -21.78 4.67
N ASP A 275 3.47 -22.70 5.12
CA ASP A 275 3.34 -24.12 4.82
C ASP A 275 2.03 -24.69 5.41
N ALA A 276 1.66 -24.32 6.65
CA ALA A 276 0.38 -24.73 7.26
C ALA A 276 -0.85 -24.15 6.53
N ILE A 277 -0.76 -22.94 5.98
CA ILE A 277 -1.84 -22.35 5.16
C ILE A 277 -1.93 -23.09 3.81
N LYS A 278 -0.78 -23.44 3.21
CA LYS A 278 -0.73 -24.22 1.97
C LYS A 278 -1.28 -25.64 2.20
N GLU A 279 -0.91 -26.31 3.27
CA GLU A 279 -1.40 -27.63 3.65
C GLU A 279 -2.91 -27.62 3.93
N SER A 280 -3.39 -26.58 4.65
CA SER A 280 -4.83 -26.38 4.85
C SER A 280 -5.58 -26.14 3.54
N LEU A 281 -4.93 -25.50 2.56
CA LEU A 281 -5.50 -25.23 1.24
C LEU A 281 -5.54 -26.49 0.37
N GLU A 282 -4.48 -27.29 0.38
CA GLU A 282 -4.44 -28.59 -0.31
C GLU A 282 -5.54 -29.52 0.23
N ASN A 283 -5.72 -29.56 1.56
CA ASN A 283 -6.79 -30.34 2.20
C ASN A 283 -8.21 -29.83 1.89
N LEU A 284 -8.39 -28.53 1.61
CA LEU A 284 -9.67 -27.98 1.16
C LEU A 284 -9.95 -28.28 -0.32
N SER A 285 -8.90 -28.33 -1.16
CA SER A 285 -9.02 -28.64 -2.59
C SER A 285 -9.29 -30.13 -2.84
N VAL A 286 -8.82 -31.04 -1.99
CA VAL A 286 -9.05 -32.49 -2.10
C VAL A 286 -10.50 -32.88 -1.76
N ASN A 287 -11.19 -32.10 -0.92
CA ASN A 287 -12.59 -32.34 -0.56
C ASN A 287 -13.61 -31.83 -1.61
N GLN A 288 -13.15 -31.36 -2.77
CA GLN A 288 -13.97 -30.99 -3.93
C GLN A 288 -13.63 -31.86 -5.15
N ALA A 289 -13.85 -33.17 -5.05
CA ALA A 289 -13.91 -34.09 -6.19
C ALA A 289 -15.20 -34.94 -6.10
N PRO A 290 -15.77 -35.39 -7.23
CA PRO A 290 -17.17 -35.18 -7.55
C PRO A 290 -18.13 -36.18 -6.88
N SER A 291 -19.27 -35.66 -6.41
CA SER A 291 -20.49 -36.47 -6.36
C SER A 291 -20.81 -36.87 -7.79
N LYS A 292 -20.77 -38.19 -8.06
CA LYS A 292 -21.41 -38.78 -9.24
C LYS A 292 -22.91 -38.47 -9.23
#